data_AF-D3IAA7-F1
#
_entry.id   AF-D3IAA7-F1
#
_cell.length_a   1.000
_cell.length_b   1.000
_cell.length_c   1.000
_cell.angle_alpha   90.00
_cell.angle_beta   90.00
_cell.angle_gamma   90.00
#
_symmetry.space_group_name_H-M   'P 1'
#
loop_
_entity.id
_entity.type
_entity.pdbx_description
1 polymer ?
#
loop_
_entity_poly.entity_id
_entity_poly.type
_entity_poly.pdbx_seq_one_letter_code
_entity_poly.pdbx_strand_id
1 'polypeptide(L)'
;MLFLCSCMCTISAQTPTSNKPETLGNKISKILNKARKTANKVGKQVGYTLDADGRLNKENDLIKVNGLYYMPLYTVNLYQGKEAAEFKDFVRKKFVEKYPHTKLQSVVIPQTDWLHEPVEKGDVIVGYLQTMYCYAIAQDGEEGYINAKFTFQRYREVGGEYQPLQEKWPKWERTDVLSDKVYNKLLTK
;
A
#
# COMPACT_ATOMS: atom_id res chain seq x y z
N MET A 1 -51.64 5.53 -59.49
CA MET A 1 -51.53 6.55 -58.44
C MET A 1 -51.10 5.83 -57.16
N LEU A 2 -49.82 6.01 -56.77
CA LEU A 2 -49.28 6.19 -55.40
C LEU A 2 -49.78 5.24 -54.27
N PHE A 3 -48.96 4.63 -53.41
CA PHE A 3 -47.61 4.92 -52.92
C PHE A 3 -46.96 3.64 -52.34
N LEU A 4 -45.64 3.51 -52.48
CA LEU A 4 -44.78 2.52 -51.82
C LEU A 4 -44.74 2.71 -50.30
N CYS A 5 -44.50 1.63 -49.55
CA CYS A 5 -43.65 1.69 -48.35
C CYS A 5 -43.03 0.32 -48.04
N SER A 6 -41.85 0.07 -48.59
CA SER A 6 -41.02 -1.11 -48.30
C SER A 6 -39.96 -0.71 -47.27
N CYS A 7 -40.19 -0.99 -45.99
CA CYS A 7 -39.18 -0.77 -44.96
C CYS A 7 -38.22 -1.97 -44.92
N MET A 8 -37.12 -1.91 -45.68
CA MET A 8 -35.96 -2.77 -45.43
C MET A 8 -35.10 -2.11 -44.35
N CYS A 9 -35.20 -2.60 -43.11
CA CYS A 9 -34.20 -2.29 -42.09
C CYS A 9 -32.93 -3.09 -42.40
N THR A 10 -31.89 -2.41 -42.85
CA THR A 10 -30.54 -2.97 -42.88
C THR A 10 -30.05 -3.13 -41.45
N ILE A 11 -29.99 -4.37 -40.95
CA ILE A 11 -29.28 -4.69 -39.72
C ILE A 11 -27.78 -4.54 -40.04
N SER A 12 -27.22 -3.37 -39.75
CA SER A 12 -25.79 -3.21 -39.64
C SER A 12 -25.33 -3.98 -38.41
N ALA A 13 -24.69 -5.13 -38.62
CA ALA A 13 -24.00 -5.88 -37.59
C ALA A 13 -22.80 -5.04 -37.09
N GLN A 14 -23.04 -4.21 -36.09
CA GLN A 14 -21.98 -3.54 -35.35
C GLN A 14 -21.26 -4.61 -34.51
N THR A 15 -19.99 -4.84 -34.84
CA THR A 15 -19.05 -5.62 -34.05
C THR A 15 -19.05 -5.12 -32.60
N PRO A 16 -19.18 -6.01 -31.60
CA PRO A 16 -19.14 -5.58 -30.22
C PRO A 16 -17.70 -5.22 -29.87
N THR A 17 -17.38 -3.93 -29.75
CA THR A 17 -16.26 -3.49 -28.93
C THR A 17 -16.62 -3.79 -27.47
N SER A 18 -16.42 -5.05 -27.06
CA SER A 18 -16.44 -5.41 -25.67
C SER A 18 -15.24 -4.71 -25.00
N ASN A 19 -15.48 -3.54 -24.42
CA ASN A 19 -14.63 -3.07 -23.34
C ASN A 19 -14.87 -4.04 -22.18
N LYS A 20 -14.12 -5.15 -22.17
CA LYS A 20 -14.12 -6.08 -21.04
C LYS A 20 -13.82 -5.24 -19.80
N PRO A 21 -14.65 -5.29 -18.75
CA PRO A 21 -14.34 -4.60 -17.51
C PRO A 21 -12.97 -5.09 -17.04
N GLU A 22 -12.01 -4.16 -16.93
CA GLU A 22 -10.65 -4.51 -16.57
C GLU A 22 -10.64 -5.18 -15.20
N THR A 23 -10.17 -6.43 -15.17
CA THR A 23 -10.02 -7.22 -13.95
C THR A 23 -9.09 -6.50 -12.97
N LEU A 24 -9.31 -6.69 -11.66
CA LEU A 24 -8.48 -6.08 -10.61
C LEU A 24 -6.98 -6.32 -10.84
N GLY A 25 -6.60 -7.50 -11.32
CA GLY A 25 -5.22 -7.83 -11.70
C GLY A 25 -4.64 -6.95 -12.81
N ASN A 26 -5.46 -6.57 -13.82
CA ASN A 26 -5.03 -5.66 -14.90
C ASN A 26 -4.89 -4.21 -14.42
N LYS A 27 -5.66 -3.79 -13.42
CA LYS A 27 -5.53 -2.46 -12.81
C LYS A 27 -4.29 -2.39 -11.92
N ILE A 28 -4.04 -3.42 -11.12
CA ILE A 28 -2.85 -3.53 -10.25
C ILE A 28 -1.57 -3.59 -11.10
N SER A 29 -1.55 -4.36 -12.19
CA SER A 29 -0.38 -4.45 -13.07
C SER A 29 -0.07 -3.11 -13.74
N LYS A 30 -1.09 -2.34 -14.15
CA LYS A 30 -0.89 -0.99 -14.70
C LYS A 30 -0.40 0.00 -13.65
N ILE A 31 -0.88 -0.08 -12.41
CA ILE A 31 -0.41 0.78 -11.30
C ILE A 31 1.04 0.42 -10.95
N LEU A 32 1.37 -0.86 -10.82
CA LEU A 32 2.72 -1.34 -10.58
C LEU A 32 3.67 -0.97 -11.72
N ASN A 33 3.22 -1.06 -12.97
CA ASN A 33 4.01 -0.65 -14.14
C ASN A 33 4.17 0.88 -14.22
N LYS A 34 3.18 1.66 -13.81
CA LYS A 34 3.31 3.12 -13.67
C LYS A 34 4.25 3.48 -12.51
N ALA A 35 4.14 2.82 -11.36
CA ALA A 35 5.05 2.99 -10.23
C ALA A 35 6.50 2.63 -10.61
N ARG A 36 6.72 1.51 -11.32
CA ARG A 36 8.02 1.12 -11.90
C ARG A 36 8.55 2.16 -12.90
N LYS A 37 7.69 2.70 -13.77
CA LYS A 37 8.07 3.75 -14.75
C LYS A 37 8.44 5.06 -14.06
N THR A 38 7.73 5.46 -13.00
CA THR A 38 8.04 6.65 -12.22
C THR A 38 9.31 6.44 -11.38
N ALA A 39 9.51 5.26 -10.80
CA ALA A 39 10.72 4.88 -10.04
C ALA A 39 11.98 4.79 -10.92
N ASN A 40 11.85 4.42 -12.20
CA ASN A 40 12.99 4.46 -13.14
C ASN A 40 13.48 5.88 -13.45
N LYS A 41 12.68 6.93 -13.17
CA LYS A 41 13.06 8.34 -13.40
C LYS A 41 13.69 9.00 -12.17
N VAL A 42 13.55 8.39 -11.00
CA VAL A 42 14.08 8.87 -9.71
C VAL A 42 14.55 7.64 -8.92
N GLY A 43 15.82 7.28 -9.03
CA GLY A 43 16.54 6.38 -8.09
C GLY A 43 15.89 5.03 -7.76
N LYS A 44 16.38 3.97 -8.42
CA LYS A 44 16.15 2.52 -8.22
C LYS A 44 15.43 2.11 -6.91
N GLN A 45 14.32 1.39 -7.09
CA GLN A 45 13.35 0.96 -6.08
C GLN A 45 13.72 -0.36 -5.39
N VAL A 46 13.50 -0.38 -4.07
CA VAL A 46 13.57 -1.51 -3.14
C VAL A 46 12.49 -2.55 -3.44
N GLY A 47 12.88 -3.82 -3.33
CA GLY A 47 12.12 -5.01 -3.69
C GLY A 47 10.79 -5.18 -2.96
N TYR A 48 9.72 -5.23 -3.75
CA TYR A 48 8.44 -5.79 -3.33
C TYR A 48 8.43 -7.27 -3.72
N THR A 49 8.43 -8.19 -2.75
CA THR A 49 7.94 -9.55 -3.00
C THR A 49 6.48 -9.59 -2.57
N LEU A 50 5.60 -9.29 -3.53
CA LEU A 50 4.21 -9.74 -3.48
C LEU A 50 4.25 -11.25 -3.74
N ASP A 51 3.59 -12.04 -2.90
CA ASP A 51 3.35 -13.44 -3.23
C ASP A 51 2.40 -13.55 -4.45
N ALA A 52 2.18 -14.77 -4.94
CA ALA A 52 1.35 -15.03 -6.12
C ALA A 52 -0.10 -14.47 -5.99
N ASP A 53 -0.54 -14.17 -4.77
CA ASP A 53 -1.86 -13.65 -4.45
C ASP A 53 -1.87 -12.13 -4.16
N GLY A 54 -0.73 -11.44 -4.32
CA GLY A 54 -0.63 -10.00 -4.10
C GLY A 54 -0.55 -9.60 -2.62
N ARG A 55 -0.20 -10.52 -1.72
CA ARG A 55 0.00 -10.23 -0.30
C ARG A 55 1.45 -9.87 -0.01
N LEU A 56 1.65 -8.98 0.96
CA LEU A 56 2.96 -8.73 1.55
C LEU A 56 3.33 -9.93 2.43
N ASN A 57 4.48 -10.54 2.18
CA ASN A 57 5.01 -11.61 3.04
C ASN A 57 5.26 -11.06 4.45
N LYS A 58 4.51 -11.58 5.43
CA LYS A 58 4.50 -11.10 6.81
C LYS A 58 5.78 -11.44 7.58
N GLU A 59 6.58 -12.38 7.08
CA GLU A 59 7.78 -12.90 7.72
C GLU A 59 9.04 -12.50 6.93
N ASN A 60 9.79 -11.55 7.50
CA ASN A 60 11.13 -11.11 7.09
C ASN A 60 11.27 -10.20 5.86
N ASP A 61 10.50 -9.11 5.83
CA ASP A 61 10.85 -7.91 5.04
C ASP A 61 12.13 -7.20 5.57
N LEU A 62 12.75 -7.68 6.65
CA LEU A 62 13.92 -7.03 7.24
C LEU A 62 15.18 -7.27 6.40
N ILE A 63 15.88 -6.18 6.10
CA ILE A 63 17.11 -6.18 5.32
C ILE A 63 18.31 -6.21 6.27
N LYS A 64 19.18 -7.22 6.11
CA LYS A 64 20.41 -7.33 6.89
C LYS A 64 21.49 -6.37 6.36
N VAL A 65 21.91 -5.43 7.19
CA VAL A 65 23.03 -4.51 6.92
C VAL A 65 24.05 -4.62 8.05
N ASN A 66 25.26 -5.07 7.70
CA ASN A 66 26.40 -5.18 8.64
C ASN A 66 26.07 -5.99 9.91
N GLY A 67 25.29 -7.07 9.76
CA GLY A 67 24.91 -7.94 10.87
C GLY A 67 23.60 -7.57 11.55
N LEU A 68 23.09 -6.36 11.35
CA LEU A 68 21.84 -5.87 11.96
C LEU A 68 20.68 -5.90 10.94
N TYR A 69 19.46 -6.09 11.43
CA TYR A 69 18.26 -6.20 10.61
C TYR A 69 17.41 -4.94 10.69
N TYR A 70 17.19 -4.30 9.54
CA TYR A 70 16.47 -3.04 9.41
C TYR A 70 15.21 -3.19 8.58
N MET A 71 14.21 -2.37 8.86
CA MET A 71 13.03 -2.21 8.01
C MET A 71 13.43 -1.64 6.64
N PRO A 72 12.76 -2.06 5.57
CA PRO A 72 12.94 -1.45 4.25
C PRO A 72 12.51 0.01 4.27
N LEU A 73 13.07 0.80 3.36
CA LEU A 73 12.72 2.20 3.18
C LEU A 73 11.65 2.33 2.10
N TYR A 74 10.47 2.81 2.47
CA TYR A 74 9.40 3.10 1.53
C TYR A 74 9.27 4.60 1.33
N THR A 75 9.39 5.05 0.08
CA THR A 75 9.27 6.47 -0.31
C THR A 75 8.11 6.72 -1.27
N VAL A 76 7.43 5.65 -1.71
CA VAL A 76 6.33 5.72 -2.68
C VAL A 76 5.04 5.26 -2.04
N ASN A 77 4.00 6.09 -2.16
CA ASN A 77 2.65 5.74 -1.74
C ASN A 77 1.92 5.00 -2.87
N LEU A 78 1.66 3.70 -2.67
CA LEU A 78 0.95 2.88 -3.64
C LEU A 78 -0.55 2.85 -3.37
N TYR A 79 -0.99 3.05 -2.13
CA TYR A 79 -2.39 2.99 -1.76
C TYR A 79 -3.16 4.23 -2.23
N GLN A 80 -4.25 4.03 -2.98
CA GLN A 80 -5.06 5.11 -3.55
C GLN A 80 -6.48 5.15 -2.97
N GLY A 81 -6.74 4.46 -1.85
CA GLY A 81 -8.04 4.52 -1.18
C GLY A 81 -8.33 5.90 -0.60
N LYS A 82 -9.61 6.17 -0.34
CA LYS A 82 -10.10 7.46 0.15
C LYS A 82 -9.52 7.83 1.52
N GLU A 83 -9.23 6.83 2.36
CA GLU A 83 -8.65 6.98 3.69
C GLU A 83 -7.13 7.22 3.69
N ALA A 84 -6.46 7.18 2.53
CA ALA A 84 -5.02 7.32 2.43
C ALA A 84 -4.51 8.66 3.00
N ALA A 85 -5.25 9.76 2.77
CA ALA A 85 -4.88 11.08 3.28
C ALA A 85 -4.93 11.10 4.82
N GLU A 86 -6.05 10.65 5.39
CA GLU A 86 -6.28 10.59 6.83
C GLU A 86 -5.21 9.75 7.54
N PHE A 87 -4.87 8.58 7.01
CA PHE A 87 -3.86 7.70 7.62
C PHE A 87 -2.48 8.35 7.66
N LYS A 88 -2.07 8.97 6.55
CA LYS A 88 -0.79 9.69 6.50
C LYS A 88 -0.77 10.88 7.46
N ASP A 89 -1.89 11.58 7.62
CA ASP A 89 -1.96 12.72 8.55
C ASP A 89 -1.90 12.26 10.02
N PHE A 90 -2.56 11.16 10.38
CA PHE A 90 -2.40 10.57 11.71
C PHE A 90 -0.96 10.19 12.01
N VAL A 91 -0.30 9.52 11.06
CA VAL A 91 1.10 9.10 11.20
C VAL A 91 2.02 10.31 11.28
N ARG A 92 1.85 11.29 10.40
CA ARG A 92 2.62 12.54 10.41
C ARG A 92 2.52 13.23 11.77
N LYS A 93 1.30 13.40 12.29
CA LYS A 93 1.06 14.08 13.57
C LYS A 93 1.77 13.35 14.71
N LYS A 94 1.56 12.04 14.87
CA LYS A 94 2.21 11.24 15.91
C LYS A 94 3.74 11.23 15.79
N PHE A 95 4.26 11.18 14.57
CA PHE A 95 5.69 11.18 14.33
C PHE A 95 6.34 12.51 14.75
N VAL A 96 5.78 13.63 14.29
CA VAL A 96 6.31 14.97 14.62
C VAL A 96 6.13 15.30 16.10
N GLU A 97 5.05 14.83 16.73
CA GLU A 97 4.86 14.95 18.19
C GLU A 97 5.98 14.26 18.98
N LYS A 98 6.41 13.06 18.53
CA LYS A 98 7.49 12.31 19.19
C LYS A 98 8.88 12.83 18.84
N TYR A 99 9.10 13.27 17.60
CA TYR A 99 10.40 13.70 17.07
C TYR A 99 10.32 15.12 16.46
N PRO A 100 10.09 16.15 17.27
CA PRO A 100 9.76 17.50 16.80
C PRO A 100 10.89 18.22 16.07
N HIS A 101 12.14 17.78 16.26
CA HIS A 101 13.33 18.41 15.65
C HIS A 101 13.80 17.72 14.36
N THR A 102 13.11 16.65 13.94
CA THR A 102 13.47 15.91 12.72
C THR A 102 12.86 16.54 11.49
N LYS A 103 13.55 16.42 10.36
CA LYS A 103 13.01 16.82 9.05
C LYS A 103 12.31 15.64 8.41
N LEU A 104 10.99 15.61 8.53
CA LEU A 104 10.15 14.57 7.92
C LEU A 104 10.30 14.58 6.39
N GLN A 105 10.75 13.46 5.83
CA GLN A 105 11.00 13.33 4.38
C GLN A 105 9.82 12.68 3.65
N SER A 106 9.24 11.63 4.23
CA SER A 106 8.11 10.95 3.62
C SER A 106 7.17 10.33 4.66
N VAL A 107 5.89 10.25 4.29
CA VAL A 107 4.88 9.44 4.95
C VAL A 107 4.08 8.73 3.87
N VAL A 108 4.17 7.41 3.82
CA VAL A 108 3.64 6.61 2.70
C VAL A 108 2.96 5.33 3.15
N ILE A 109 2.03 4.87 2.32
CA ILE A 109 1.39 3.56 2.44
C ILE A 109 1.88 2.72 1.25
N PRO A 110 2.83 1.79 1.46
CA PRO A 110 3.46 1.03 0.37
C PRO A 110 2.59 -0.12 -0.16
N GLN A 111 1.41 -0.33 0.42
CA GLN A 111 0.45 -1.33 -0.04
C GLN A 111 -0.42 -0.79 -1.17
N THR A 112 -0.89 -1.63 -2.09
CA THR A 112 -1.92 -1.24 -3.06
C THR A 112 -3.33 -1.37 -2.50
N ASP A 113 -3.54 -2.25 -1.52
CA ASP A 113 -4.81 -2.48 -0.83
C ASP A 113 -4.58 -3.00 0.61
N TRP A 114 -5.65 -3.14 1.37
CA TRP A 114 -5.64 -3.76 2.70
C TRP A 114 -5.11 -5.20 2.62
N LEU A 115 -4.35 -5.63 3.65
CA LEU A 115 -4.07 -7.05 3.85
C LEU A 115 -5.27 -7.68 4.54
N HIS A 116 -5.72 -8.83 4.03
CA HIS A 116 -6.91 -9.53 4.54
C HIS A 116 -6.52 -10.88 5.15
N GLU A 117 -6.97 -11.10 6.37
CA GLU A 117 -6.70 -12.33 7.14
C GLU A 117 -8.02 -12.84 7.77
N PRO A 118 -8.40 -14.11 7.56
CA PRO A 118 -9.49 -14.70 8.33
C PRO A 118 -9.08 -14.81 9.80
N VAL A 119 -10.04 -14.64 10.71
CA VAL A 119 -9.85 -14.87 12.14
C VAL A 119 -10.59 -16.15 12.50
N GLU A 120 -9.86 -17.12 13.02
CA GLU A 120 -10.37 -18.45 13.34
C GLU A 120 -10.46 -18.65 14.86
N LYS A 121 -11.49 -19.38 15.30
CA LYS A 121 -11.65 -19.84 16.69
C LYS A 121 -11.94 -21.34 16.65
N GLY A 122 -10.92 -22.16 16.94
CA GLY A 122 -10.96 -23.57 16.57
C GLY A 122 -10.98 -23.68 15.03
N ASP A 123 -11.82 -24.56 14.49
CA ASP A 123 -11.92 -24.81 13.04
C ASP A 123 -12.98 -23.93 12.34
N VAL A 124 -13.40 -22.82 12.98
CA VAL A 124 -14.46 -21.94 12.47
C VAL A 124 -13.93 -20.53 12.27
N ILE A 125 -14.17 -19.96 11.09
CA ILE A 125 -13.92 -18.55 10.80
C ILE A 125 -14.98 -17.71 11.52
N VAL A 126 -14.54 -16.87 12.45
CA VAL A 126 -15.39 -15.99 13.26
C VAL A 126 -15.37 -14.53 12.78
N GLY A 127 -14.41 -14.17 11.92
CA GLY A 127 -14.35 -12.83 11.38
C GLY A 127 -13.22 -12.62 10.38
N TYR A 128 -13.00 -11.34 10.04
CA TYR A 128 -12.00 -10.91 9.08
C TYR A 128 -11.25 -9.71 9.63
N LEU A 129 -9.93 -9.80 9.62
CA LEU A 129 -9.01 -8.74 9.98
C LEU A 129 -8.48 -8.07 8.70
N GLN A 130 -8.47 -6.74 8.70
CA GLN A 130 -7.80 -5.96 7.69
C GLN A 130 -6.67 -5.13 8.29
N THR A 131 -5.51 -5.18 7.64
CA THR A 131 -4.30 -4.46 8.09
C THR A 131 -3.74 -3.54 7.00
N MET A 132 -3.45 -2.30 7.37
CA MET A 132 -2.78 -1.31 6.53
C MET A 132 -1.55 -0.77 7.26
N TYR A 133 -0.39 -0.80 6.60
CA TYR A 133 0.85 -0.24 7.11
C TYR A 133 1.12 1.14 6.53
N CYS A 134 1.58 2.05 7.37
CA CYS A 134 2.05 3.35 6.97
C CYS A 134 3.44 3.60 7.55
N TYR A 135 4.35 4.12 6.74
CA TYR A 135 5.74 4.33 7.11
C TYR A 135 6.07 5.82 7.10
N ALA A 136 6.88 6.25 8.05
CA ALA A 136 7.42 7.60 8.12
C ALA A 136 8.95 7.54 8.13
N ILE A 137 9.57 8.33 7.27
CA ILE A 137 11.02 8.51 7.23
C ILE A 137 11.32 9.98 7.51
N ALA A 138 12.21 10.24 8.45
CA ALA A 138 12.71 11.58 8.75
C ALA A 138 14.23 11.57 8.84
N GLN A 139 14.82 12.70 8.48
CA GLN A 139 16.23 12.98 8.73
C GLN A 139 16.37 13.58 10.13
N ASP A 140 17.34 13.07 10.90
CA ASP A 140 17.65 13.48 12.26
C ASP A 140 19.06 14.07 12.31
N GLY A 141 19.14 15.40 12.26
CA GLY A 141 20.41 16.11 12.12
C GLY A 141 21.12 15.82 10.80
N GLU A 142 22.46 15.90 10.82
CA GLU A 142 23.30 15.69 9.65
C GLU A 142 23.71 14.22 9.44
N GLU A 143 23.63 13.39 10.49
CA GLU A 143 24.31 12.08 10.53
C GLU A 143 23.35 10.87 10.51
N GLY A 144 22.04 11.11 10.60
CA GLY A 144 21.08 10.06 10.89
C GLY A 144 19.70 10.22 10.29
N TYR A 145 18.99 9.10 10.28
CA TYR A 145 17.61 8.97 9.83
C TYR A 145 16.80 8.12 10.80
N ILE A 146 15.51 8.37 10.85
CA ILE A 146 14.53 7.59 11.61
C ILE A 146 13.54 7.01 10.60
N ASN A 147 13.40 5.68 10.60
CA ASN A 147 12.37 4.96 9.85
C ASN A 147 11.37 4.35 10.84
N ALA A 148 10.08 4.66 10.71
CA ALA A 148 9.04 4.18 11.62
C ALA A 148 7.91 3.48 10.88
N LYS A 149 7.41 2.38 11.45
CA LYS A 149 6.26 1.61 10.98
C LYS A 149 5.06 1.82 11.88
N PHE A 150 3.94 2.14 11.26
CA PHE A 150 2.64 2.27 11.87
C PHE A 150 1.67 1.26 11.27
N THR A 151 0.71 0.82 12.08
CA THR A 151 -0.33 -0.11 11.67
C THR A 151 -1.70 0.45 11.96
N PHE A 152 -2.57 0.38 10.97
CA PHE A 152 -4.01 0.54 11.06
C PHE A 152 -4.66 -0.84 10.94
N GLN A 153 -5.45 -1.26 11.95
CA GLN A 153 -6.22 -2.50 11.87
C GLN A 153 -7.69 -2.27 12.09
N ARG A 154 -8.52 -2.94 11.29
CA ARG A 154 -9.97 -2.99 11.48
C ARG A 154 -10.46 -4.43 11.39
N TYR A 155 -11.47 -4.75 12.17
CA TYR A 155 -12.02 -6.08 12.30
C TYR A 155 -13.51 -6.05 12.02
N ARG A 156 -14.03 -7.15 11.48
CA ARG A 156 -15.46 -7.45 11.48
C ARG A 156 -15.72 -8.90 11.83
N GLU A 157 -16.83 -9.14 12.50
CA GLU A 157 -17.41 -10.48 12.58
C GLU A 157 -17.98 -10.91 11.23
N VAL A 158 -18.25 -12.20 11.07
CA VAL A 158 -18.93 -12.72 9.88
C VAL A 158 -20.31 -12.04 9.75
N GLY A 159 -20.58 -11.46 8.58
CA GLY A 159 -21.82 -10.71 8.31
C GLY A 159 -21.85 -9.28 8.86
N GLY A 160 -20.85 -8.87 9.64
CA GLY A 160 -20.75 -7.54 10.22
C GLY A 160 -20.05 -6.51 9.35
N GLU A 161 -19.94 -5.30 9.88
CA GLU A 161 -19.19 -4.17 9.31
C GLU A 161 -17.80 -4.05 9.93
N TYR A 162 -16.84 -3.50 9.16
CA TYR A 162 -15.50 -3.26 9.68
C TYR A 162 -15.48 -2.09 10.65
N GLN A 163 -14.94 -2.35 11.83
CA GLN A 163 -14.71 -1.35 12.87
C GLN A 163 -13.20 -1.23 13.16
N PRO A 164 -12.67 0.00 13.32
CA PRO A 164 -11.30 0.22 13.76
C PRO A 164 -11.01 -0.47 15.09
N LEU A 165 -9.85 -1.13 15.19
CA LEU A 165 -9.30 -1.57 16.47
C LEU A 165 -8.56 -0.38 17.09
N GLN A 166 -9.07 0.16 18.19
CA GLN A 166 -8.60 1.45 18.75
C GLN A 166 -7.11 1.43 19.11
N GLU A 167 -6.63 0.34 19.68
CA GLU A 167 -5.22 0.12 20.04
C GLU A 167 -4.30 -0.02 18.81
N LYS A 168 -4.89 -0.08 17.61
CA LYS A 168 -4.25 -0.22 16.30
C LYS A 168 -4.71 0.86 15.32
N TRP A 169 -5.01 2.08 15.76
CA TRP A 169 -5.51 3.14 14.87
C TRP A 169 -4.91 4.55 15.10
N PRO A 170 -3.65 4.81 14.70
CA PRO A 170 -2.62 3.82 14.38
C PRO A 170 -1.84 3.39 15.62
N LYS A 171 -1.35 2.15 15.59
CA LYS A 171 -0.27 1.71 16.49
C LYS A 171 1.08 2.02 15.88
N TRP A 172 1.97 2.58 16.70
CA TRP A 172 3.40 2.63 16.42
C TRP A 172 4.01 1.25 16.68
N GLU A 173 4.43 0.52 15.65
CA GLU A 173 4.95 -0.85 15.81
C GLU A 173 6.45 -0.88 16.01
N ARG A 174 7.20 -0.07 15.26
CA ARG A 174 8.67 -0.13 15.25
C ARG A 174 9.30 1.18 14.83
N THR A 175 10.50 1.44 15.34
CA THR A 175 11.41 2.48 14.87
C THR A 175 12.80 1.90 14.69
N ASP A 176 13.42 2.21 13.56
CA ASP A 176 14.84 2.01 13.35
C ASP A 176 15.52 3.38 13.23
N VAL A 177 16.59 3.57 14.01
CA VAL A 177 17.52 4.69 13.84
C VAL A 177 18.66 4.21 12.95
N LEU A 178 18.96 4.99 11.92
CA LEU A 178 19.87 4.63 10.84
C LEU A 178 20.98 5.68 10.79
N SER A 179 22.22 5.25 10.67
CA SER A 179 23.28 6.15 10.19
C SER A 179 23.15 6.38 8.69
N ASP A 180 23.76 7.43 8.18
CA ASP A 180 23.83 7.71 6.74
C ASP A 180 24.30 6.49 5.92
N LYS A 181 25.31 5.78 6.42
CA LYS A 181 25.84 4.58 5.75
C LYS A 181 24.80 3.48 5.63
N VAL A 182 23.99 3.27 6.67
CA VAL A 182 22.91 2.27 6.65
C VAL A 182 21.79 2.74 5.75
N TYR A 183 21.34 3.98 5.91
CA TYR A 183 20.28 4.58 5.10
C TYR A 183 20.58 4.48 3.60
N ASN A 184 21.76 4.91 3.17
CA ASN A 184 22.18 4.84 1.77
C ASN A 184 22.27 3.40 1.24
N LYS A 185 22.66 2.44 2.09
CA LYS A 185 22.68 1.02 1.71
C LYS A 185 21.27 0.44 1.59
N LEU A 186 20.31 0.89 2.40
CA LEU A 186 18.91 0.50 2.30
C LEU A 186 18.22 1.12 1.07
N LEU A 187 18.61 2.33 0.64
CA LEU A 187 18.09 2.93 -0.59
C LEU A 187 18.45 2.18 -1.88
N THR A 188 19.51 1.37 -1.87
CA THR A 188 20.07 0.72 -3.07
C THR A 188 19.75 -0.77 -3.19
N LYS A 189 19.00 -1.33 -2.23
CA LYS A 189 18.60 -2.74 -2.16
C LYS A 189 17.15 -2.88 -2.58
#